data_AF-A0A661GV55-F1
#
_entry.id   AF-A0A661GV55-F1
#
_cell.length_a   1.000
_cell.length_b   1.000
_cell.length_c   1.000
_cell.angle_alpha   90.00
_cell.angle_beta   90.00
_cell.angle_gamma   90.00
#
_symmetry.space_group_name_H-M   'P 1'
#
loop_
_entity.id
_entity.type
_entity.pdbx_description
1 polymer ?
#
loop_
_entity_poly.entity_id
_entity_poly.type
_entity_poly.pdbx_seq_one_letter_code
_entity_poly.pdbx_strand_id
1 'polypeptide(L)' 'MRTHHPRKRFGQNFLRDAGVISRISGAVHATSHDHLVEIGPGQGALTDSLVASGCRLDVIELDRDLVPGLLAA' A
#
# COMPACT_ATOMS: atom_id res chain seq x y z
N MET A 1 19.49 -4.11 -5.57
CA MET A 1 18.02 -4.22 -5.43
C MET A 1 17.45 -4.70 -6.75
N ARG A 2 16.73 -5.83 -6.78
CA ARG A 2 16.03 -6.25 -8.01
C ARG A 2 14.85 -5.30 -8.23
N THR A 3 14.85 -4.57 -9.33
CA THR A 3 13.71 -3.75 -9.75
C THR A 3 12.53 -4.68 -10.02
N HIS A 4 11.45 -4.55 -9.26
CA HIS A 4 10.23 -5.29 -9.52
C HIS A 4 9.55 -4.73 -10.77
N HIS A 5 9.21 -5.61 -11.71
CA HIS A 5 8.49 -5.25 -12.93
C HIS A 5 7.00 -5.61 -12.77
N PRO A 6 6.08 -4.69 -13.13
CA PRO A 6 4.64 -4.96 -13.06
C PRO A 6 4.26 -6.22 -13.83
N ARG A 7 3.53 -7.12 -13.16
CA ARG A 7 2.99 -8.34 -13.76
C ARG A 7 1.58 -8.07 -14.26
N LYS A 8 1.41 -7.98 -15.59
CA LYS A 8 0.10 -7.75 -16.23
C LYS A 8 -0.97 -8.75 -15.79
N ARG A 9 -0.62 -10.01 -15.56
CA ARG A 9 -1.55 -11.06 -15.08
C ARG A 9 -2.18 -10.77 -13.71
N PHE A 10 -1.53 -9.90 -12.92
CA PHE A 10 -2.00 -9.46 -11.61
C PHE A 10 -2.64 -8.06 -11.65
N GLY A 11 -2.80 -7.47 -12.84
CA GLY A 11 -3.41 -6.13 -12.98
C GLY A 11 -2.60 -4.99 -12.33
N GLN A 12 -1.32 -5.22 -12.02
CA GLN A 12 -0.50 -4.26 -11.28
C GLN A 12 -0.28 -2.96 -12.07
N ASN A 13 -0.77 -1.86 -11.51
CA ASN A 13 -0.46 -0.50 -11.93
C ASN A 13 0.01 0.27 -10.69
N PHE A 14 1.31 0.55 -10.60
CA PHE A 14 1.86 1.16 -9.40
C PHE A 14 1.60 2.66 -9.38
N LEU A 15 0.92 3.11 -8.31
CA LEU A 15 0.69 4.52 -8.04
C LEU A 15 2.01 5.19 -7.63
N ARG A 16 2.35 6.30 -8.28
CA ARG A 16 3.60 7.05 -8.04
C ARG A 16 3.41 8.55 -7.81
N ASP A 17 2.24 9.08 -8.14
CA ASP A 17 1.95 10.50 -7.99
C ASP A 17 1.63 10.82 -6.53
N ALA A 18 2.52 11.60 -5.89
CA ALA A 18 2.40 11.97 -4.49
C ALA A 18 1.13 12.78 -4.17
N GLY A 19 0.65 13.60 -5.11
CA GLY A 19 -0.56 14.39 -4.94
C GLY A 19 -1.82 13.53 -4.98
N VAL A 20 -1.86 12.50 -5.84
CA VAL A 20 -2.93 11.50 -5.84
C VAL A 20 -2.89 10.66 -4.55
N ILE A 21 -1.71 10.18 -4.14
CA ILE A 21 -1.51 9.42 -2.90
C ILE A 21 -2.02 10.21 -1.68
N SER A 22 -1.61 11.48 -1.58
CA SER A 22 -2.02 12.36 -0.48
C SER A 22 -3.54 12.57 -0.46
N ARG A 23 -4.16 12.80 -1.62
CA ARG A 23 -5.62 12.96 -1.70
C ARG A 23 -6.38 11.70 -1.34
N ILE A 24 -5.93 10.52 -1.78
CA ILE A 24 -6.55 9.25 -1.44
C ILE A 24 -6.43 9.01 0.07
N SER A 25 -5.22 9.12 0.61
CA SER A 25 -4.96 8.90 2.04
C SER A 25 -5.77 9.87 2.92
N GLY A 26 -5.84 11.14 2.52
CA GLY A 26 -6.66 12.14 3.20
C GLY A 26 -8.17 11.87 3.11
N ALA A 27 -8.65 11.32 2.00
CA ALA A 27 -10.06 10.94 1.85
C ALA A 27 -10.45 9.70 2.68
N VAL A 28 -9.51 8.77 2.90
CA VAL A 28 -9.71 7.64 3.83
C VAL A 28 -9.80 8.15 5.27
N HIS A 29 -9.02 9.19 5.61
CA HIS A 29 -9.05 9.85 6.92
C HIS A 29 -8.88 8.84 8.09
N ALA A 30 -7.95 7.91 7.91
CA ALA A 30 -7.65 6.87 8.89
C ALA A 30 -7.16 7.47 10.22
N THR A 31 -7.55 6.85 11.32
CA THR A 31 -7.16 7.22 12.68
C THR A 31 -6.67 5.99 13.43
N SER A 32 -6.04 6.21 14.59
CA SER A 32 -5.56 5.13 15.46
C SER A 32 -6.65 4.21 16.03
N HIS A 33 -7.92 4.57 15.87
CA HIS A 33 -9.06 3.76 16.34
C HIS A 33 -9.61 2.84 15.25
N ASP A 34 -9.16 3.02 14.00
CA ASP A 34 -9.64 2.26 12.87
C ASP A 34 -8.90 0.95 12.70
N HIS A 35 -9.62 -0.05 12.19
CA HIS A 35 -9.03 -1.29 11.69
C HIS A 35 -9.38 -1.44 10.22
N LEU A 36 -8.36 -1.33 9.37
CA LEU A 36 -8.50 -1.26 7.93
C LEU A 36 -7.90 -2.50 7.25
N VAL A 37 -8.39 -2.76 6.03
CA VAL A 37 -7.83 -3.78 5.13
C VAL A 37 -7.40 -3.10 3.84
N GLU A 38 -6.14 -3.29 3.45
CA GLU A 38 -5.63 -2.89 2.13
C GLU A 38 -5.49 -4.12 1.22
N ILE A 39 -6.10 -4.06 0.04
CA ILE A 39 -6.02 -5.13 -0.96
C ILE A 39 -5.12 -4.66 -2.10
N GLY A 40 -4.08 -5.44 -2.38
CA GLY A 40 -3.09 -5.10 -3.40
C GLY A 40 -2.25 -3.87 -3.03
N PRO A 41 -1.56 -3.87 -1.87
CA PRO A 41 -0.70 -2.77 -1.45
C PRO A 41 0.45 -2.52 -2.44
N GLY A 42 0.83 -3.53 -3.23
CA GLY A 42 1.84 -3.40 -4.27
C GLY A 42 3.19 -3.01 -3.69
N GLN A 43 3.66 -1.79 -4.00
CA GLN A 43 4.92 -1.25 -3.51
C GLN A 43 4.77 -0.41 -2.23
N GLY A 44 3.59 -0.37 -1.62
CA GLY A 44 3.35 0.36 -0.36
C GLY A 44 2.93 1.82 -0.51
N ALA A 45 2.55 2.25 -1.72
CA ALA A 45 2.29 3.67 -2.02
C ALA A 45 1.23 4.33 -1.13
N LEU A 46 0.21 3.57 -0.71
CA LEU A 46 -0.79 4.02 0.28
C LEU A 46 -0.50 3.45 1.67
N THR A 47 0.02 2.22 1.74
CA THR A 47 0.39 1.52 2.98
C THR A 47 1.17 2.42 3.94
N ASP A 48 2.22 3.09 3.47
CA ASP A 48 3.07 3.95 4.31
C ASP A 48 2.27 5.06 4.99
N SER A 49 1.34 5.69 4.25
CA SER A 49 0.50 6.76 4.77
C SER A 49 -0.56 6.25 5.73
N LEU A 50 -1.11 5.05 5.49
CA LEU A 50 -2.08 4.42 6.36
C LEU A 50 -1.45 3.96 7.68
N VAL A 51 -0.27 3.32 7.63
CA VAL A 51 0.49 2.93 8.84
C VAL A 51 0.85 4.16 9.68
N ALA A 52 1.27 5.26 9.04
CA ALA A 52 1.60 6.50 9.74
C ALA A 52 0.41 7.13 10.50
N SER A 53 -0.84 6.78 10.15
CA SER A 53 -2.03 7.21 10.90
C SER A 53 -2.18 6.52 12.26
N GLY A 54 -1.41 5.45 12.52
CA GLY A 54 -1.49 4.63 13.72
C GLY A 54 -2.68 3.68 13.77
N CYS A 55 -3.43 3.55 12.66
CA CYS A 55 -4.52 2.59 12.55
C CYS A 55 -3.97 1.14 12.62
N ARG A 56 -4.85 0.20 12.95
CA ARG A 56 -4.55 -1.21 12.72
C ARG A 56 -4.78 -1.49 11.23
N LEU A 57 -3.77 -2.02 10.54
CA LEU A 57 -3.85 -2.32 9.11
C LEU A 57 -3.53 -3.78 8.84
N ASP A 58 -4.45 -4.51 8.20
CA ASP A 58 -4.17 -5.80 7.59
C ASP A 58 -3.97 -5.62 6.08
N VAL A 59 -2.92 -6.20 5.51
CA VAL A 59 -2.62 -6.09 4.07
C VAL A 59 -2.73 -7.44 3.38
N ILE A 60 -3.32 -7.45 2.18
CA ILE A 60 -3.50 -8.67 1.36
C ILE A 60 -2.79 -8.46 0.02
N GLU A 61 -1.67 -9.16 -0.18
CA GLU A 61 -0.89 -9.14 -1.42
C GLU A 61 -0.78 -10.53 -2.04
N LEU A 62 -1.09 -10.63 -3.34
CA LEU A 62 -1.04 -11.88 -4.08
C LEU A 62 0.38 -12.15 -4.64
N ASP A 63 1.10 -11.08 -5.00
CA ASP A 63 2.45 -11.17 -5.54
C ASP A 63 3.49 -11.28 -4.41
N ARG A 64 3.88 -12.53 -4.13
CA ARG A 64 4.84 -12.87 -3.06
C ARG A 64 6.20 -12.17 -3.18
N ASP A 65 6.57 -11.73 -4.38
CA ASP A 65 7.83 -11.01 -4.60
C ASP A 65 7.81 -9.58 -4.00
N LEU A 66 6.62 -9.02 -3.70
CA LEU A 66 6.45 -7.70 -3.11
C LEU A 66 6.36 -7.73 -1.57
N VAL A 67 6.04 -8.89 -0.98
CA VAL A 67 5.89 -9.07 0.47
C VAL A 67 7.11 -8.59 1.28
N PRO A 68 8.38 -8.86 0.88
CA PRO A 68 9.53 -8.39 1.67
C PRO A 68 9.62 -6.87 1.81
N GLY A 69 9.13 -6.10 0.82
CA GLY A 69 9.11 -4.65 0.89
C GLY A 69 8.06 -4.12 1.87
N LEU A 70 6.91 -4.81 1.94
CA LEU A 70 5.78 -4.44 2.81
C LEU A 70 6.05 -4.76 4.29
N LEU A 71 6.85 -5.79 4.58
CA LEU A 71 7.25 -6.13 5.96
C LEU A 71 8.25 -5.14 6.57
N ALA A 72 8.80 -4.23 5.76
CA ALA A 72 9.73 -3.20 6.22
C ALA A 72 9.05 -1.84 6.46
N ALA A 73 7.76 -1.72 6.14
CA ALA A 73 6.94 -0.54 6.33
C ALA A 73 6.30 -0.50 7.73
#